data_AF-A0A7C3A8T0-F1
#
_entry.id   AF-A0A7C3A8T0-F1
#
_cell.length_a   1.000
_cell.length_b   1.000
_cell.length_c   1.000
_cell.angle_alpha   90.00
_cell.angle_beta   90.00
_cell.angle_gamma   90.00
#
_symmetry.space_group_name_H-M   'P 1'
#
loop_
_entity.id
_entity.type
_entity.pdbx_description
1 polymer ?
#
loop_
_entity_poly.entity_id
_entity_poly.type
_entity_poly.pdbx_seq_one_letter_code
_entity_poly.pdbx_strand_id
1 'polypeptide(L)'
;MELQARRTRRERFRYRHNFAFGVANGALLLLGDTFIHPTLVLVVFVSQLTTSNLLIGLVPALSVGLWFLPQFLAAALVQGRRRQLPWAVWASIVRAAAVGVLGAATAVIGEGNPALLLTVFVLAYACYNLAAGFAFVPLVELSARVIPGDRRGLFFSQRNFWGGVLAFLAGFLISRVLTDSAAPLGSTFGVLFFAAFAVLSLAAYTTAQMSELPLRRPVRRPPILFWIQQVPELLGQAPLQRFLVYRMLLALGTIADPFFVVYAQEVLGAPPAIAGLYLSAMA
;
A
#
# COMPACT_ATOMS: atom_id res chain seq x y z
N MET A 1 30.03 -34.36 11.18
CA MET A 1 29.06 -33.66 12.06
C MET A 1 29.14 -32.13 11.96
N GLU A 2 30.32 -31.50 11.94
CA GLU A 2 30.45 -30.02 11.88
C GLU A 2 29.76 -29.34 10.68
N LEU A 3 29.81 -29.94 9.49
CA LEU A 3 29.18 -29.37 8.28
C LEU A 3 27.64 -29.32 8.39
N GLN A 4 27.01 -30.31 9.02
CA GLN A 4 25.56 -30.34 9.26
C GLN A 4 25.17 -29.33 10.36
N ALA A 5 25.98 -29.23 11.42
CA ALA A 5 25.77 -28.21 12.47
C ALA A 5 25.90 -26.78 11.93
N ARG A 6 26.89 -26.53 11.04
CA ARG A 6 27.05 -25.22 10.37
C ARG A 6 25.90 -24.90 9.41
N ARG A 7 25.38 -25.90 8.67
CA ARG A 7 24.20 -25.73 7.78
C ARG A 7 22.95 -25.36 8.57
N THR A 8 22.64 -26.09 9.64
CA THR A 8 21.47 -25.81 10.48
C THR A 8 21.56 -24.49 11.24
N ARG A 9 22.78 -24.03 11.62
CA ARG A 9 22.98 -22.70 12.22
C ARG A 9 22.75 -21.57 11.21
N ARG A 10 23.27 -21.72 9.98
CA ARG A 10 23.03 -20.74 8.89
C ARG A 10 21.55 -20.66 8.49
N GLU A 11 20.86 -21.79 8.41
CA GLU A 11 19.43 -21.82 8.10
C GLU A 11 18.59 -21.14 9.17
N ARG A 12 18.86 -21.42 10.45
CA ARG A 12 18.19 -20.73 11.57
C ARG A 12 18.46 -19.23 11.58
N PHE A 13 19.69 -18.80 11.30
CA PHE A 13 20.02 -17.39 11.19
C PHE A 13 19.25 -16.72 10.04
N ARG A 14 19.26 -17.31 8.84
CA ARG A 14 18.54 -16.77 7.68
C ARG A 14 17.04 -16.70 7.92
N TYR A 15 16.46 -17.71 8.57
CA TYR A 15 15.05 -17.69 8.95
C TYR A 15 14.75 -16.51 9.90
N ARG A 16 15.51 -16.36 10.99
CA ARG A 16 15.29 -15.25 11.95
C ARG A 16 15.47 -13.89 11.30
N HIS A 17 16.48 -13.75 10.44
CA HIS A 17 16.73 -12.55 9.64
C HIS A 17 15.55 -12.21 8.73
N ASN A 18 15.10 -13.16 7.90
CA ASN A 18 13.97 -12.96 6.99
C ASN A 18 12.65 -12.74 7.73
N PHE A 19 12.47 -13.38 8.87
CA PHE A 19 11.31 -13.17 9.72
C PHE A 19 11.30 -11.73 10.25
N ALA A 20 12.42 -11.26 10.84
CA ALA A 20 12.52 -9.91 11.38
C ALA A 20 12.36 -8.83 10.29
N PHE A 21 13.12 -8.91 9.20
CA PHE A 21 13.02 -7.95 8.09
C PHE A 21 11.67 -8.02 7.39
N GLY A 22 11.09 -9.22 7.26
CA GLY A 22 9.76 -9.38 6.70
C GLY A 22 8.67 -8.82 7.61
N VAL A 23 8.79 -8.94 8.94
CA VAL A 23 7.86 -8.31 9.89
C VAL A 23 8.00 -6.79 9.83
N ALA A 24 9.23 -6.27 9.91
CA ALA A 24 9.53 -4.85 9.80
C ALA A 24 9.00 -4.26 8.49
N ASN A 25 9.23 -4.93 7.36
CA ASN A 25 8.69 -4.52 6.07
C ASN A 25 7.16 -4.38 6.10
N GLY A 26 6.44 -5.36 6.66
CA GLY A 26 4.98 -5.30 6.73
C GLY A 26 4.48 -4.16 7.61
N ALA A 27 5.10 -3.98 8.77
CA ALA A 27 4.75 -2.91 9.69
C ALA A 27 5.02 -1.52 9.08
N LEU A 28 6.16 -1.35 8.41
CA LEU A 28 6.53 -0.10 7.73
C LEU A 28 5.64 0.20 6.52
N LEU A 29 5.26 -0.81 5.73
CA LEU A 29 4.32 -0.61 4.62
C LEU A 29 2.97 -0.12 5.15
N LEU A 30 2.45 -0.72 6.22
CA LEU A 30 1.18 -0.27 6.83
C LEU A 30 1.31 1.15 7.38
N LEU A 31 2.38 1.47 8.11
CA LEU A 31 2.65 2.82 8.59
C LEU A 31 2.73 3.85 7.45
N GLY A 32 3.45 3.53 6.37
CA GLY A 32 3.57 4.39 5.20
C GLY A 32 2.20 4.66 4.57
N ASP A 33 1.34 3.63 4.52
CA ASP A 33 -0.01 3.72 3.96
C ASP A 33 -0.96 4.52 4.86
N THR A 34 -0.74 4.52 6.17
CA THR A 34 -1.48 5.38 7.11
C THR A 34 -1.26 6.86 6.84
N PHE A 35 -0.02 7.28 6.54
CA PHE A 35 0.29 8.68 6.23
C PHE A 35 -0.34 9.19 4.93
N ILE A 36 -0.70 8.28 4.02
CA ILE A 36 -1.39 8.59 2.76
C ILE A 36 -2.73 7.85 2.69
N HIS A 37 -3.43 7.74 3.82
CA HIS A 37 -4.67 6.98 3.87
C HIS A 37 -5.70 7.55 2.86
N PRO A 38 -6.26 6.72 1.96
CA PRO A 38 -7.08 7.19 0.85
C PRO A 38 -8.28 8.01 1.31
N THR A 39 -8.96 7.53 2.35
CA THR A 39 -10.24 8.09 2.81
C THR A 39 -10.09 9.24 3.81
N LEU A 40 -8.98 9.29 4.55
CA LEU A 40 -8.84 10.19 5.71
C LEU A 40 -7.74 11.24 5.54
N VAL A 41 -6.71 10.96 4.73
CA VAL A 41 -5.67 11.95 4.41
C VAL A 41 -5.85 12.46 2.99
N LEU A 42 -5.87 11.57 1.99
CA LEU A 42 -5.86 11.98 0.59
C LEU A 42 -7.18 12.61 0.13
N VAL A 43 -8.31 12.15 0.65
CA VAL A 43 -9.60 12.82 0.41
C VAL A 43 -9.63 14.24 0.96
N VAL A 44 -9.12 14.46 2.18
CA VAL A 44 -9.03 15.80 2.78
C VAL A 44 -8.06 16.68 1.99
N PHE A 45 -6.95 16.11 1.52
CA PHE A 45 -6.03 16.81 0.63
C PHE A 45 -6.71 17.24 -0.67
N VAL A 46 -7.44 16.34 -1.33
CA VAL A 46 -8.12 16.62 -2.60
C VAL A 46 -9.29 17.58 -2.43
N SER A 47 -10.03 17.54 -1.32
CA SER A 47 -11.12 18.49 -1.05
C SER A 47 -10.62 19.93 -0.89
N GLN A 48 -9.36 20.14 -0.50
CA GLN A 48 -8.74 21.46 -0.51
C GLN A 48 -8.32 21.95 -1.92
N LEU A 49 -8.27 21.06 -2.91
CA LEU A 49 -7.89 21.38 -4.29
C LEU A 49 -9.07 21.50 -5.24
N THR A 50 -10.21 20.88 -4.92
CA THR A 50 -11.40 20.85 -5.78
C THR A 50 -12.69 20.70 -5.00
N THR A 51 -13.75 21.30 -5.52
CA THR A 51 -15.13 21.15 -5.03
C THR A 51 -15.89 20.00 -5.70
N SER A 52 -15.24 19.25 -6.61
CA SER A 52 -15.88 18.16 -7.33
C SER A 52 -15.97 16.88 -6.50
N ASN A 53 -17.19 16.54 -6.06
CA ASN A 53 -17.48 15.29 -5.35
C ASN A 53 -17.05 14.04 -6.14
N LEU A 54 -17.10 14.11 -7.48
CA LEU A 54 -16.63 13.01 -8.33
C LEU A 54 -15.13 12.78 -8.14
N LEU A 55 -14.32 13.84 -8.15
CA LEU A 55 -12.87 13.74 -7.99
C LEU A 55 -12.49 13.27 -6.59
N ILE A 56 -13.20 13.75 -5.56
CA ILE A 56 -13.02 13.33 -4.17
C ILE A 56 -13.34 11.84 -4.00
N GLY A 57 -14.51 11.39 -4.49
CA GLY A 57 -14.92 9.98 -4.43
C GLY A 57 -14.05 9.05 -5.28
N LEU A 58 -13.39 9.57 -6.32
CA LEU A 58 -12.46 8.79 -7.14
C LEU A 58 -11.16 8.45 -6.40
N VAL A 59 -10.77 9.16 -5.34
CA VAL A 59 -9.52 8.89 -4.61
C VAL A 59 -9.45 7.46 -4.06
N PRO A 60 -10.39 6.98 -3.21
CA PRO A 60 -10.36 5.59 -2.75
C PRO A 60 -10.58 4.59 -3.90
N ALA A 61 -11.40 4.92 -4.90
CA ALA A 61 -11.63 4.06 -6.06
C ALA A 61 -10.35 3.83 -6.88
N LEU A 62 -9.55 4.88 -7.11
CA LEU A 62 -8.24 4.79 -7.77
C LEU A 62 -7.29 3.91 -6.97
N SER A 63 -7.30 4.02 -5.64
CA SER A 63 -6.48 3.17 -4.77
C SER A 63 -6.73 1.69 -5.05
N VAL A 64 -7.99 1.27 -4.91
CA VAL A 64 -8.38 -0.13 -5.05
C VAL A 64 -8.20 -0.61 -6.48
N GLY A 65 -8.71 0.14 -7.47
CA GLY A 65 -8.68 -0.25 -8.87
C GLY A 65 -7.26 -0.40 -9.41
N LEU A 66 -6.39 0.59 -9.15
CA LEU A 66 -5.02 0.58 -9.66
C LEU A 66 -4.10 -0.33 -8.86
N TRP A 67 -4.45 -0.68 -7.62
CA TRP A 67 -3.67 -1.65 -6.83
C TRP A 67 -3.91 -3.10 -7.30
N PHE A 68 -5.11 -3.45 -7.75
CA PHE A 68 -5.40 -4.80 -8.26
C PHE A 68 -4.92 -5.03 -9.69
N LEU A 69 -5.04 -4.02 -10.57
CA LEU A 69 -4.70 -4.12 -11.99
C LEU A 69 -3.30 -4.71 -12.31
N PRO A 70 -2.19 -4.26 -11.68
CA PRO A 70 -0.84 -4.72 -12.00
C PRO A 70 -0.55 -6.13 -11.49
N GLN A 71 -1.38 -6.69 -10.60
CA GLN A 71 -1.15 -8.02 -10.02
C GLN A 71 -1.23 -9.12 -11.09
N PHE A 72 -2.10 -8.95 -12.09
CA PHE A 72 -2.18 -9.87 -13.24
C PHE A 72 -0.89 -9.85 -14.06
N LEU A 73 -0.34 -8.66 -14.32
CA LEU A 73 0.93 -8.48 -15.03
C LEU A 73 2.09 -9.02 -14.20
N ALA A 74 2.12 -8.73 -12.90
CA ALA A 74 3.14 -9.24 -11.99
C ALA A 74 3.11 -10.78 -11.92
N ALA A 75 1.93 -11.39 -11.87
CA ALA A 75 1.78 -12.83 -11.94
C ALA A 75 2.37 -13.40 -13.24
N ALA A 76 2.09 -12.79 -14.39
CA ALA A 76 2.63 -13.26 -15.67
C ALA A 76 4.16 -13.04 -15.81
N LEU A 77 4.67 -11.90 -15.34
CA LEU A 77 6.06 -11.51 -15.53
C LEU A 77 6.99 -12.13 -14.51
N VAL A 78 6.53 -12.34 -13.27
CA VAL A 78 7.39 -12.55 -12.11
C VAL A 78 7.13 -13.90 -11.43
N GLN A 79 5.89 -14.42 -11.49
CA GLN A 79 5.55 -15.67 -10.82
C GLN A 79 6.36 -16.86 -11.36
N GLY A 80 6.90 -17.68 -10.46
CA GLY A 80 7.68 -18.86 -10.85
C GLY A 80 9.08 -18.54 -11.40
N ARG A 81 9.51 -17.27 -11.45
CA ARG A 81 10.90 -16.92 -11.75
C ARG A 81 11.85 -17.38 -10.65
N ARG A 82 13.12 -17.57 -11.05
CA ARG A 82 14.19 -17.97 -10.14
C ARG A 82 14.39 -16.98 -9.00
N ARG A 83 14.30 -15.67 -9.27
CA ARG A 83 14.49 -14.58 -8.30
C ARG A 83 13.30 -13.63 -8.29
N GLN A 84 12.79 -13.34 -7.09
CA GLN A 84 11.68 -12.46 -6.77
C GLN A 84 12.16 -11.14 -6.17
N LEU A 85 13.30 -11.17 -5.47
CA LEU A 85 13.79 -10.02 -4.70
C LEU A 85 14.02 -8.76 -5.54
N PRO A 86 14.66 -8.80 -6.74
CA PRO A 86 14.87 -7.60 -7.53
C PRO A 86 13.56 -6.93 -7.97
N TRP A 87 12.53 -7.72 -8.28
CA TRP A 87 11.21 -7.22 -8.68
C TRP A 87 10.49 -6.57 -7.51
N ALA A 88 10.54 -7.19 -6.33
CA ALA A 88 9.99 -6.62 -5.10
C ALA A 88 10.68 -5.30 -4.74
N VAL A 89 12.01 -5.24 -4.80
CA VAL A 89 12.79 -4.05 -4.44
C VAL A 89 12.52 -2.90 -5.41
N TRP A 90 12.64 -3.13 -6.72
CA TRP A 90 12.43 -2.06 -7.71
C TRP A 90 11.01 -1.51 -7.66
N ALA A 91 10.00 -2.38 -7.55
CA ALA A 91 8.62 -1.92 -7.42
C ALA A 91 8.39 -1.14 -6.11
N SER A 92 9.05 -1.53 -5.01
CA SER A 92 9.00 -0.78 -3.74
C SER A 92 9.69 0.59 -3.84
N ILE A 93 10.79 0.69 -4.59
CA ILE A 93 11.47 1.97 -4.86
C ILE A 93 10.58 2.88 -5.69
N VAL A 94 9.96 2.38 -6.77
CA VAL A 94 9.05 3.16 -7.62
C VAL A 94 7.85 3.65 -6.79
N ARG A 95 7.27 2.78 -5.96
CA ARG A 95 6.19 3.13 -5.02
C ARG A 95 6.60 4.29 -4.10
N ALA A 96 7.77 4.19 -3.45
CA ALA A 96 8.26 5.25 -2.57
C ALA A 96 8.53 6.54 -3.36
N ALA A 97 9.24 6.46 -4.48
CA ALA A 97 9.56 7.61 -5.32
C ALA A 97 8.31 8.37 -5.80
N ALA A 98 7.23 7.66 -6.16
CA ALA A 98 5.97 8.28 -6.54
C ALA A 98 5.39 9.17 -5.42
N VAL A 99 5.45 8.72 -4.17
CA VAL A 99 5.02 9.51 -3.00
C VAL A 99 5.99 10.65 -2.71
N GLY A 100 7.30 10.44 -2.91
CA GLY A 100 8.30 11.51 -2.80
C GLY A 100 8.08 12.63 -3.83
N VAL A 101 7.73 12.29 -5.07
CA VAL A 101 7.33 13.24 -6.11
C VAL A 101 6.08 14.02 -5.70
N LEU A 102 5.08 13.33 -5.12
CA LEU A 102 3.89 14.00 -4.61
C LEU A 102 4.21 14.97 -3.46
N GLY A 103 5.08 14.58 -2.52
CA GLY A 103 5.55 15.46 -1.44
C GLY A 103 6.28 16.70 -1.98
N ALA A 104 7.20 16.52 -2.93
CA ALA A 104 7.93 17.61 -3.56
C ALA A 104 6.99 18.54 -4.35
N ALA A 105 6.05 17.99 -5.13
CA ALA A 105 5.06 18.77 -5.85
C ALA A 105 4.17 19.57 -4.90
N THR A 106 3.74 18.98 -3.79
CA THR A 106 2.92 19.65 -2.77
C THR A 106 3.69 20.79 -2.10
N ALA A 107 4.99 20.61 -1.83
CA ALA A 107 5.83 21.65 -1.26
C ALA A 107 6.16 22.80 -2.23
N VAL A 108 6.35 22.51 -3.52
CA VAL A 108 6.77 23.49 -4.53
C VAL A 108 5.58 24.21 -5.17
N ILE A 109 4.54 23.47 -5.56
CA ILE A 109 3.36 24.03 -6.22
C ILE A 109 2.42 24.65 -5.19
N GLY A 110 2.24 23.95 -4.05
CA GLY A 110 1.32 24.35 -2.98
C GLY A 110 -0.07 24.72 -3.51
N GLU A 111 -0.62 25.79 -2.95
CA GLU A 111 -1.94 26.33 -3.33
C GLU A 111 -1.89 27.23 -4.57
N GLY A 112 -0.70 27.53 -5.10
CA GLY A 112 -0.53 28.47 -6.21
C GLY A 112 -1.13 27.98 -7.54
N ASN A 113 -1.22 26.67 -7.73
CA ASN A 113 -1.88 26.07 -8.90
C ASN A 113 -2.57 24.74 -8.56
N PRO A 114 -3.82 24.78 -8.05
CA PRO A 114 -4.53 23.58 -7.62
C PRO A 114 -4.77 22.56 -8.72
N ALA A 115 -5.02 23.02 -9.97
CA ALA A 115 -5.25 22.12 -11.11
C ALA A 115 -3.99 21.33 -11.49
N LEU A 116 -2.82 21.98 -11.47
CA LEU A 116 -1.55 21.32 -11.71
C LEU A 116 -1.23 20.32 -10.58
N LEU A 117 -1.39 20.73 -9.32
CA LEU A 117 -1.13 19.86 -8.17
C LEU A 117 -2.06 18.64 -8.17
N LEU A 118 -3.34 18.82 -8.51
CA LEU A 118 -4.29 17.72 -8.67
C LEU A 118 -3.88 16.75 -9.78
N THR A 119 -3.39 17.27 -10.91
CA THR A 119 -2.90 16.42 -12.02
C THR A 119 -1.69 15.60 -11.57
N VAL A 120 -0.73 16.23 -10.90
CA VAL A 120 0.45 15.53 -10.35
C VAL A 120 0.03 14.51 -9.30
N PHE A 121 -0.94 14.84 -8.44
CA PHE A 121 -1.51 13.91 -7.47
C PHE A 121 -2.07 12.66 -8.15
N VAL A 122 -2.93 12.80 -9.17
CA VAL A 122 -3.52 11.64 -9.86
C VAL A 122 -2.43 10.77 -10.49
N LEU A 123 -1.44 11.36 -11.16
CA LEU A 123 -0.36 10.60 -11.81
C LEU A 123 0.56 9.90 -10.79
N ALA A 124 0.97 10.61 -9.75
CA ALA A 124 1.82 10.07 -8.70
C ALA A 124 1.10 8.98 -7.92
N TYR A 125 -0.17 9.21 -7.57
CA TYR A 125 -0.98 8.24 -6.83
C TYR A 125 -1.30 7.00 -7.67
N ALA A 126 -1.53 7.16 -8.97
CA ALA A 126 -1.66 6.04 -9.89
C ALA A 126 -0.38 5.21 -9.96
N CYS A 127 0.77 5.88 -10.12
CA CYS A 127 2.08 5.22 -10.12
C CYS A 127 2.35 4.47 -8.80
N TYR A 128 2.05 5.10 -7.66
CA TYR A 128 2.17 4.50 -6.34
C TYR A 128 1.32 3.22 -6.23
N ASN A 129 0.03 3.25 -6.61
CA ASN A 129 -0.86 2.10 -6.48
C ASN A 129 -0.47 0.97 -7.46
N LEU A 130 -0.11 1.31 -8.69
CA LEU A 130 0.38 0.34 -9.68
C LEU A 130 1.66 -0.35 -9.20
N ALA A 131 2.60 0.42 -8.65
CA ALA A 131 3.85 -0.12 -8.11
C ALA A 131 3.61 -0.96 -6.85
N ALA A 132 2.73 -0.51 -5.95
CA ALA A 132 2.35 -1.25 -4.74
C ALA A 132 1.67 -2.59 -5.07
N GLY A 133 0.74 -2.59 -6.01
CA GLY A 133 0.07 -3.79 -6.50
C GLY A 133 1.02 -4.74 -7.19
N PHE A 134 1.93 -4.23 -8.03
CA PHE A 134 2.96 -5.05 -8.66
C PHE A 134 3.89 -5.69 -7.61
N ALA A 135 4.36 -4.91 -6.62
CA ALA A 135 5.28 -5.37 -5.58
C ALA A 135 4.69 -6.47 -4.69
N PHE A 136 3.36 -6.48 -4.52
CA PHE A 136 2.67 -7.45 -3.69
C PHE A 136 2.97 -8.91 -4.09
N VAL A 137 2.89 -9.22 -5.39
CA VAL A 137 3.09 -10.59 -5.91
C VAL A 137 4.49 -11.15 -5.58
N PRO A 138 5.61 -10.52 -5.95
CA PRO A 138 6.94 -11.01 -5.61
C PRO A 138 7.21 -10.98 -4.10
N LEU A 139 6.65 -10.04 -3.32
CA LEU A 139 6.80 -10.00 -1.87
C LEU A 139 6.14 -11.20 -1.18
N VAL A 140 4.92 -11.54 -1.60
CA VAL A 140 4.21 -12.72 -1.09
C VAL A 140 4.94 -13.99 -1.48
N GLU A 141 5.41 -14.10 -2.73
CA GLU A 141 6.17 -15.27 -3.18
C GLU A 141 7.52 -15.40 -2.47
N LEU A 142 8.24 -14.30 -2.28
CA LEU A 142 9.47 -14.25 -1.49
C LEU A 142 9.21 -14.73 -0.06
N SER A 143 8.17 -14.20 0.60
CA SER A 143 7.77 -14.57 1.96
C SER A 143 7.40 -16.06 2.05
N ALA A 144 6.66 -16.58 1.07
CA ALA A 144 6.29 -17.99 1.02
C ALA A 144 7.50 -18.92 0.85
N ARG A 145 8.56 -18.49 0.15
CA ARG A 145 9.80 -19.27 -0.02
C ARG A 145 10.68 -19.28 1.22
N VAL A 146 10.65 -18.20 2.02
CA VAL A 146 11.57 -18.04 3.16
C VAL A 146 10.94 -18.38 4.52
N ILE A 147 9.62 -18.32 4.63
CA ILE A 147 8.88 -18.61 5.86
C ILE A 147 8.21 -19.99 5.77
N PRO A 148 8.53 -20.93 6.69
CA PRO A 148 7.87 -22.23 6.80
C PRO A 148 6.35 -22.11 6.92
N GLY A 149 5.61 -23.05 6.30
CA GLY A 149 4.15 -22.99 6.21
C GLY A 149 3.44 -22.88 7.56
N ASP A 150 3.90 -23.63 8.55
CA ASP A 150 3.43 -23.65 9.95
C ASP A 150 3.62 -22.30 10.67
N ARG A 151 4.53 -21.44 10.20
CA ARG A 151 4.84 -20.15 10.81
C ARG A 151 4.33 -18.94 10.04
N ARG A 152 3.69 -19.14 8.88
CA ARG A 152 3.16 -18.05 8.05
C ARG A 152 2.07 -17.27 8.78
N GLY A 153 1.20 -17.95 9.52
CA GLY A 153 0.19 -17.30 10.36
C GLY A 153 0.83 -16.31 11.32
N LEU A 154 1.76 -16.77 12.16
CA LEU A 154 2.51 -15.90 13.09
C LEU A 154 3.23 -14.75 12.37
N PHE A 155 3.86 -15.01 11.23
CA PHE A 155 4.56 -13.98 10.45
C PHE A 155 3.62 -12.85 9.99
N PHE A 156 2.47 -13.19 9.40
CA PHE A 156 1.50 -12.19 8.96
C PHE A 156 0.78 -11.51 10.13
N SER A 157 0.50 -12.23 11.22
CA SER A 157 -0.04 -11.64 12.44
C SER A 157 0.91 -10.61 13.06
N GLN A 158 2.22 -10.91 13.13
CA GLN A 158 3.22 -9.97 13.64
C GLN A 158 3.35 -8.73 12.73
N ARG A 159 3.30 -8.90 11.41
CA ARG A 159 3.28 -7.78 10.46
C ARG A 159 2.11 -6.83 10.73
N ASN A 160 0.91 -7.39 10.87
CA ASN A 160 -0.30 -6.61 11.07
C ASN A 160 -0.36 -6.00 12.47
N PHE A 161 0.05 -6.73 13.51
CA PHE A 161 0.08 -6.22 14.88
C PHE A 161 0.99 -5.00 15.01
N TRP A 162 2.26 -5.12 14.61
CA TRP A 162 3.19 -4.00 14.70
C TRP A 162 2.82 -2.86 13.75
N GLY A 163 2.30 -3.17 12.57
CA GLY A 163 1.81 -2.15 11.66
C GLY A 163 0.60 -1.40 12.22
N GLY A 164 -0.35 -2.08 12.89
CA GLY A 164 -1.49 -1.47 13.56
C GLY A 164 -1.07 -0.58 14.72
N VAL A 165 -0.13 -1.03 15.56
CA VAL A 165 0.47 -0.20 16.62
C VAL A 165 1.11 1.07 16.03
N LEU A 166 1.87 0.95 14.95
CA LEU A 166 2.49 2.10 14.29
C LEU A 166 1.44 3.02 13.66
N ALA A 167 0.40 2.47 13.03
CA ALA A 167 -0.70 3.23 12.43
C ALA A 167 -1.51 4.00 13.49
N PHE A 168 -1.79 3.36 14.63
CA PHE A 168 -2.43 3.96 15.79
C PHE A 168 -1.64 5.19 16.27
N LEU A 169 -0.34 5.04 16.47
CA LEU A 169 0.53 6.15 16.88
C LEU A 169 0.65 7.24 15.80
N ALA A 170 0.71 6.84 14.54
CA ALA A 170 0.76 7.77 13.41
C ALA A 170 -0.50 8.62 13.30
N GLY A 171 -1.68 8.10 13.66
CA GLY A 171 -2.92 8.87 13.67
C GLY A 171 -2.83 10.10 14.58
N PHE A 172 -2.20 10.01 15.76
CA PHE A 172 -1.95 11.20 16.60
C PHE A 172 -1.00 12.20 15.96
N LEU A 173 0.04 11.72 15.27
CA LEU A 173 0.97 12.60 14.54
C LEU A 173 0.27 13.30 13.38
N ILE A 174 -0.55 12.57 12.61
CA ILE A 174 -1.37 13.12 11.53
C ILE A 174 -2.34 14.17 12.09
N SER A 175 -3.00 13.85 13.21
CA SER A 175 -3.91 14.78 13.89
C SER A 175 -3.22 16.09 14.28
N ARG A 176 -2.02 16.00 14.87
CA ARG A 176 -1.18 17.15 15.23
C ARG A 176 -0.80 17.99 14.00
N VAL A 177 -0.38 17.35 12.92
CA VAL A 177 0.02 18.05 11.68
C VAL A 177 -1.17 18.74 11.01
N LEU A 178 -2.37 18.16 11.12
CA LEU A 178 -3.61 18.70 10.56
C LEU A 178 -4.38 19.61 11.54
N THR A 179 -3.79 20.00 12.67
CA THR A 179 -4.46 20.86 13.67
C THR A 179 -4.61 22.30 13.19
N ASP A 180 -3.60 22.83 12.50
CA ASP A 180 -3.66 24.18 11.96
C ASP A 180 -4.25 24.14 10.54
N SER A 181 -5.53 24.49 10.42
CA SER A 181 -6.24 24.53 9.14
C SER A 181 -5.81 25.70 8.24
N ALA A 182 -5.12 26.70 8.78
CA ALA A 182 -4.61 27.84 8.02
C ALA A 182 -3.17 27.61 7.50
N ALA A 183 -2.52 26.52 7.92
CA ALA A 183 -1.17 26.20 7.51
C ALA A 183 -1.14 25.79 6.02
N PRO A 184 -0.16 26.28 5.24
CA PRO A 184 -0.07 25.96 3.81
C PRO A 184 0.02 24.46 3.53
N LEU A 185 -0.56 24.00 2.42
CA LEU A 185 -0.54 22.58 2.00
C LEU A 185 0.83 21.90 2.08
N GLY A 186 1.90 22.61 1.72
CA GLY A 186 3.28 22.11 1.79
C GLY A 186 3.76 21.79 3.21
N SER A 187 3.32 22.59 4.19
CA SER A 187 3.69 22.44 5.61
C SER A 187 2.83 21.42 6.36
N THR A 188 1.65 21.08 5.83
CA THR A 188 0.74 20.06 6.38
C THR A 188 0.89 18.75 5.61
N PHE A 189 0.26 18.63 4.44
CA PHE A 189 0.26 17.41 3.62
C PHE A 189 1.64 17.09 3.03
N GLY A 190 2.43 18.10 2.66
CA GLY A 190 3.80 17.88 2.19
C GLY A 190 4.66 17.13 3.23
N VAL A 191 4.54 17.49 4.51
CA VAL A 191 5.23 16.78 5.61
C VAL A 191 4.74 15.33 5.74
N LEU A 192 3.43 15.09 5.64
CA LEU A 192 2.87 13.73 5.66
C LEU A 192 3.38 12.88 4.48
N PHE A 193 3.44 13.46 3.28
CA PHE A 193 3.94 12.77 2.09
C PHE A 193 5.43 12.49 2.16
N PHE A 194 6.25 13.41 2.70
CA PHE A 194 7.66 13.12 2.95
C PHE A 194 7.88 12.08 4.05
N ALA A 195 7.05 12.08 5.11
CA ALA A 195 7.07 11.04 6.12
C ALA A 195 6.73 9.67 5.51
N ALA A 196 5.68 9.61 4.69
CA ALA A 196 5.32 8.41 3.94
C ALA A 196 6.47 7.95 3.02
N PHE A 197 7.09 8.87 2.28
CA PHE A 197 8.25 8.58 1.43
C PHE A 197 9.41 7.98 2.22
N ALA A 198 9.78 8.57 3.36
CA ALA A 198 10.86 8.08 4.21
C ALA A 198 10.57 6.67 4.75
N VAL A 199 9.35 6.44 5.25
CA VAL A 199 8.91 5.14 5.78
C VAL A 199 8.87 4.07 4.67
N LEU A 200 8.30 4.40 3.50
CA LEU A 200 8.23 3.48 2.37
C LEU A 200 9.62 3.18 1.77
N SER A 201 10.54 4.15 1.80
CA SER A 201 11.94 3.92 1.43
C SER A 201 12.63 2.97 2.41
N LEU A 202 12.35 3.11 3.71
CA LEU A 202 12.82 2.15 4.72
C LEU A 202 12.19 0.76 4.52
N ALA A 203 10.91 0.68 4.15
CA ALA A 203 10.28 -0.59 3.78
C ALA A 203 10.97 -1.25 2.56
N ALA A 204 11.27 -0.48 1.52
CA ALA A 204 12.04 -0.95 0.37
C ALA A 204 13.43 -1.46 0.78
N TYR A 205 14.11 -0.75 1.68
CA TYR A 205 15.37 -1.20 2.27
C TYR A 205 15.22 -2.53 3.02
N THR A 206 14.22 -2.67 3.89
CA THR A 206 13.98 -3.93 4.62
C THR A 206 13.70 -5.10 3.68
N THR A 207 13.00 -4.84 2.57
CA THR A 207 12.81 -5.83 1.50
C THR A 207 14.15 -6.23 0.90
N ALA A 208 15.01 -5.26 0.54
CA ALA A 208 16.33 -5.54 -0.02
C ALA A 208 17.25 -6.34 0.92
N GLN A 209 17.09 -6.20 2.23
CA GLN A 209 17.82 -6.99 3.22
C GLN A 209 17.34 -8.44 3.33
N MET A 210 16.16 -8.79 2.81
CA MET A 210 15.68 -10.17 2.85
C MET A 210 16.58 -11.10 2.02
N SER A 211 16.98 -12.20 2.64
CA SER A 211 17.73 -13.28 1.99
C SER A 211 16.80 -14.14 1.15
N GLU A 212 16.84 -13.98 -0.16
CA GLU A 212 16.11 -14.85 -1.07
C GLU A 212 16.67 -16.29 -1.08
N LEU A 213 15.75 -17.26 -1.22
CA LEU A 213 16.02 -18.65 -1.56
C LEU A 213 15.57 -18.86 -3.02
N PRO A 214 16.47 -18.73 -4.00
CA PRO A 214 16.10 -18.85 -5.40
C PRO A 214 15.56 -20.24 -5.71
N LEU A 215 14.56 -20.33 -6.59
CA LEU A 215 14.11 -21.62 -7.08
C LEU A 215 15.25 -22.34 -7.80
N ARG A 216 15.33 -23.67 -7.62
CA ARG A 216 16.29 -24.50 -8.33
C ARG A 216 16.02 -24.50 -9.84
N ARG A 217 14.74 -24.49 -10.23
CA ARG A 217 14.29 -24.35 -11.61
C ARG A 217 13.08 -23.42 -11.65
N PRO A 218 12.98 -22.50 -12.64
CA PRO A 218 11.77 -21.72 -12.84
C PRO A 218 10.58 -22.65 -13.07
N VAL A 219 9.43 -22.33 -12.49
CA VAL A 219 8.17 -23.03 -12.77
C VAL A 219 7.57 -22.37 -14.00
N ARG A 220 7.37 -23.13 -15.10
CA ARG A 220 6.62 -22.63 -16.25
C ARG A 220 5.17 -22.42 -15.82
N ARG A 221 4.70 -21.18 -15.92
CA ARG A 221 3.30 -20.79 -15.71
C ARG A 221 2.64 -20.56 -17.08
N PRO A 222 1.32 -20.75 -17.20
CA PRO A 222 0.61 -20.40 -18.43
C PRO A 222 0.80 -18.91 -18.76
N PRO A 223 0.81 -18.52 -20.05
CA PRO A 223 0.86 -17.12 -20.44
C PRO A 223 -0.39 -16.38 -19.93
N ILE A 224 -0.32 -15.05 -19.80
CA ILE A 224 -1.45 -14.25 -19.30
C ILE A 224 -2.72 -14.45 -20.12
N LEU A 225 -2.56 -14.65 -21.43
CA LEU A 225 -3.66 -14.89 -22.36
C LEU A 225 -4.46 -16.15 -22.02
N PHE A 226 -3.81 -17.19 -21.49
CA PHE A 226 -4.50 -18.40 -21.04
C PHE A 226 -5.49 -18.09 -19.90
N TRP A 227 -5.08 -17.26 -18.93
CA TRP A 227 -5.95 -16.87 -17.83
C TRP A 227 -7.09 -15.94 -18.29
N ILE A 228 -6.79 -15.00 -19.20
CA ILE A 228 -7.81 -14.11 -19.77
C ILE A 228 -8.87 -14.90 -20.53
N GLN A 229 -8.46 -15.92 -21.29
CA GLN A 229 -9.38 -16.80 -22.02
C GLN A 229 -10.31 -17.61 -21.10
N GLN A 230 -9.93 -17.85 -19.85
CA GLN A 230 -10.77 -18.52 -18.86
C GLN A 230 -11.78 -17.59 -18.16
N VAL A 231 -11.61 -16.26 -18.26
CA VAL A 231 -12.48 -15.30 -17.57
C VAL A 231 -13.95 -15.44 -17.98
N PRO A 232 -14.33 -15.55 -19.27
CA PRO A 232 -15.73 -15.72 -19.65
C PRO A 232 -16.38 -16.98 -19.05
N GLU A 233 -15.64 -18.09 -19.04
CA GLU A 233 -16.12 -19.36 -18.47
C GLU A 233 -16.30 -19.23 -16.94
N LEU A 234 -15.32 -18.64 -16.25
CA LEU A 234 -15.40 -18.39 -14.81
C LEU A 234 -16.56 -17.47 -14.46
N LEU A 235 -16.74 -16.38 -15.22
CA LEU A 235 -17.85 -15.44 -15.05
C LEU A 235 -19.21 -16.06 -15.37
N GLY A 236 -19.26 -17.17 -16.11
CA GLY A 236 -20.49 -17.94 -16.34
C GLY A 236 -20.94 -18.77 -15.13
N GLN A 237 -20.08 -18.96 -14.13
CA GLN A 237 -20.40 -19.79 -12.95
C GLN A 237 -21.28 -19.01 -11.96
N ALA A 238 -22.51 -19.49 -11.73
CA ALA A 238 -23.46 -18.87 -10.81
C ALA A 238 -22.90 -18.59 -9.40
N PRO A 239 -22.09 -19.48 -8.77
CA PRO A 239 -21.47 -19.16 -7.49
C PRO A 239 -20.54 -17.94 -7.53
N LEU A 240 -19.74 -17.80 -8.59
CA LEU A 240 -18.84 -16.65 -8.75
C LEU A 240 -19.63 -15.38 -9.01
N GLN A 241 -20.67 -15.42 -9.85
CA GLN A 241 -21.54 -14.27 -10.10
C GLN A 241 -22.20 -13.77 -8.81
N ARG A 242 -22.78 -14.69 -8.00
CA ARG A 242 -23.36 -14.34 -6.69
C ARG A 242 -22.33 -13.71 -5.77
N PHE A 243 -21.10 -14.23 -5.74
CA PHE A 243 -20.01 -13.66 -4.96
C PHE A 243 -19.61 -12.27 -5.45
N LEU A 244 -19.53 -12.05 -6.77
CA LEU A 244 -19.22 -10.74 -7.35
C LEU A 244 -20.33 -9.72 -7.07
N VAL A 245 -21.60 -10.10 -7.20
CA VAL A 245 -22.73 -9.25 -6.81
C VAL A 245 -22.67 -8.91 -5.33
N TYR A 246 -22.43 -9.88 -4.45
CA TYR A 246 -22.23 -9.64 -3.02
C TYR A 246 -21.09 -8.66 -2.75
N ARG A 247 -19.95 -8.82 -3.42
CA ARG A 247 -18.81 -7.90 -3.32
C ARG A 247 -19.15 -6.49 -3.80
N MET A 248 -19.91 -6.35 -4.89
CA MET A 248 -20.38 -5.06 -5.39
C MET A 248 -21.33 -4.39 -4.41
N LEU A 249 -22.28 -5.15 -3.83
CA LEU A 249 -23.21 -4.63 -2.81
C LEU A 249 -22.48 -4.20 -1.54
N LEU A 250 -21.47 -4.95 -1.09
CA LEU A 250 -20.62 -4.54 0.03
C LEU A 250 -19.87 -3.24 -0.27
N ALA A 251 -19.28 -3.12 -1.47
CA ALA A 251 -18.57 -1.90 -1.88
C ALA A 251 -19.51 -0.69 -2.01
N LEU A 252 -20.75 -0.90 -2.47
CA LEU A 252 -21.79 0.13 -2.48
C LEU A 252 -22.18 0.56 -1.08
N GLY A 253 -22.17 -0.35 -0.10
CA GLY A 253 -22.43 -0.03 1.31
C GLY A 253 -21.42 0.95 1.91
N THR A 254 -20.20 1.00 1.38
CA THR A 254 -19.10 1.88 1.84
C THR A 254 -18.89 3.09 0.91
N ILE A 255 -19.85 3.40 0.02
CA ILE A 255 -19.69 4.49 -0.96
C ILE A 255 -19.62 5.88 -0.30
N ALA A 256 -20.21 6.02 0.89
CA ALA A 256 -20.27 7.25 1.64
C ALA A 256 -19.00 7.52 2.49
N ASP A 257 -18.17 6.49 2.73
CA ASP A 257 -16.98 6.56 3.60
C ASP A 257 -16.07 7.77 3.35
N PRO A 258 -15.64 8.09 2.11
CA PRO A 258 -14.80 9.28 1.87
C PRO A 258 -15.51 10.59 2.18
N PHE A 259 -16.84 10.63 2.09
CA PHE A 259 -17.60 11.85 2.32
C PHE A 259 -17.88 12.11 3.80
N PHE A 260 -17.75 11.12 4.69
CA PHE A 260 -17.98 11.36 6.12
C PHE A 260 -16.98 12.34 6.73
N VAL A 261 -15.69 12.25 6.37
CA VAL A 261 -14.68 13.19 6.88
C VAL A 261 -14.87 14.59 6.30
N VAL A 262 -15.24 14.68 5.02
CA VAL A 262 -15.54 15.96 4.35
C VAL A 262 -16.79 16.61 4.96
N TYR A 263 -17.86 15.84 5.15
CA TYR A 263 -19.09 16.31 5.79
C TYR A 263 -18.84 16.79 7.23
N ALA A 264 -18.04 16.05 8.01
CA ALA A 264 -17.68 16.46 9.36
C ALA A 264 -16.97 17.83 9.36
N GLN A 265 -16.08 18.07 8.39
CA GLN A 265 -15.35 19.34 8.30
C GLN A 265 -16.22 20.49 7.77
N GLU A 266 -16.91 20.28 6.64
CA GLU A 266 -17.65 21.34 5.94
C GLU A 266 -18.99 21.69 6.60
N VAL A 267 -19.71 20.70 7.12
CA VAL A 267 -21.07 20.88 7.66
C VAL A 267 -21.09 20.95 9.17
N LEU A 268 -20.32 20.07 9.84
CA LEU A 268 -20.29 20.04 11.32
C LEU A 268 -19.21 20.95 11.91
N GLY A 269 -18.36 21.57 11.08
CA GLY A 269 -17.28 22.46 11.53
C GLY A 269 -16.17 21.75 12.30
N ALA A 270 -16.01 20.43 12.09
CA ALA A 270 -14.95 19.67 12.76
C ALA A 270 -13.56 20.07 12.24
N PRO A 271 -12.53 20.15 13.11
CA PRO A 271 -11.19 20.48 12.66
C PRO A 271 -10.59 19.36 11.79
N PRO A 272 -9.69 19.66 10.83
CA PRO A 272 -9.05 18.64 9.99
C PRO A 272 -8.30 17.58 10.78
N ALA A 273 -7.81 17.93 11.98
CA ALA A 273 -7.21 17.02 12.95
C ALA A 273 -8.05 15.77 13.28
N ILE A 274 -9.39 15.82 13.13
CA ILE A 274 -10.27 14.68 13.40
C ILE A 274 -9.95 13.46 12.53
N ALA A 275 -9.41 13.68 11.33
CA ALA A 275 -9.01 12.60 10.43
C ALA A 275 -7.94 11.69 11.06
N GLY A 276 -6.95 12.28 11.75
CA GLY A 276 -5.92 11.54 12.46
C GLY A 276 -6.44 10.77 13.68
N LEU A 277 -7.43 11.32 14.39
CA LEU A 277 -8.08 10.63 15.51
C LEU A 277 -8.91 9.44 15.03
N TYR A 278 -9.65 9.58 13.93
CA TYR A 278 -10.35 8.45 13.31
C TYR A 278 -9.40 7.38 12.80
N LEU A 279 -8.27 7.76 12.18
CA LEU A 279 -7.22 6.80 11.82
C LEU A 279 -6.71 6.03 13.03
N SER A 280 -6.49 6.73 14.15
CA SER A 280 -6.03 6.08 15.39
C SER A 280 -7.08 5.07 15.89
N ALA A 281 -8.36 5.43 15.87
CA ALA A 281 -9.43 4.55 16.34
C ALA A 281 -9.65 3.30 15.45
N MET A 282 -9.30 3.37 14.16
CA MET A 282 -9.47 2.28 13.19
C MET A 282 -8.26 1.32 13.09
N ALA A 283 -7.09 1.74 13.58
CA ALA A 283 -5.82 1.03 13.48
C ALA A 283 -5.72 -0.21 14.39
#